data_AF-A0A523AQ13-F1
#
_entry.id   AF-A0A523AQ13-F1
#
_cell.length_a   1.000
_cell.length_b   1.000
_cell.length_c   1.000
_cell.angle_alpha   90.00
_cell.angle_beta   90.00
_cell.angle_gamma   90.00
#
_symmetry.space_group_name_H-M   'P 1'
#
loop_
_entity.id
_entity.type
_entity.pdbx_description
1 polymer ?
#
loop_
_entity_poly.entity_id
_entity_poly.type
_entity_poly.pdbx_seq_one_letter_code
_entity_poly.pdbx_strand_id
1 'polypeptide(L)'
;MKRNLNIRRAFTVNQLIEILLDSHEEVILVGHDALLFEECDFPTFEDLVMLLRQLGRDRTVFYFSCCRDRVFELITKMADRYVYVEREANGYYISDVSYDGVRQLFCPKNAQFTLEAF
;
A
#
# COMPACT_ATOMS: atom_id res chain seq x y z
N MET A 1 -10.75 22.41 -10.24
CA MET A 1 -10.10 21.49 -11.19
C MET A 1 -10.41 20.08 -10.71
N LYS A 2 -11.29 19.33 -11.38
CA LYS A 2 -11.61 17.95 -10.97
C LYS A 2 -10.34 17.12 -11.15
N ARG A 3 -9.68 16.70 -10.06
CA ARG A 3 -8.66 15.66 -10.13
C ARG A 3 -9.37 14.41 -10.66
N ASN A 4 -9.01 13.97 -11.87
CA ASN A 4 -9.59 12.79 -12.49
C ASN A 4 -9.07 11.57 -11.73
N LEU A 5 -9.88 11.03 -10.82
CA LEU A 5 -9.58 9.77 -10.16
C LEU A 5 -9.71 8.64 -11.19
N ASN A 6 -8.61 7.99 -11.51
CA ASN A 6 -8.57 6.83 -12.38
C ASN A 6 -8.63 5.56 -11.53
N ILE A 7 -9.72 4.79 -11.66
CA ILE A 7 -9.90 3.54 -10.91
C ILE A 7 -9.79 2.38 -11.91
N ARG A 8 -8.81 1.51 -11.70
CA ARG A 8 -8.59 0.30 -12.50
C ARG A 8 -8.58 -0.92 -11.57
N ARG A 9 -8.96 -2.08 -12.09
CA ARG A 9 -8.98 -3.35 -11.34
C ARG A 9 -8.18 -4.39 -12.11
N ALA A 10 -7.29 -5.06 -11.38
CA ALA A 10 -6.56 -6.23 -11.86
C ALA A 10 -7.21 -7.51 -11.30
N PHE A 11 -7.17 -8.59 -12.08
CA PHE A 11 -7.57 -9.93 -11.65
C PHE A 11 -6.38 -10.91 -11.63
N THR A 12 -5.22 -10.49 -12.14
CA THR A 12 -3.95 -11.21 -12.01
C THR A 12 -2.81 -10.23 -11.70
N VAL A 13 -1.68 -10.74 -11.21
CA VAL A 13 -0.49 -9.89 -10.99
C VAL A 13 0.03 -9.30 -12.30
N ASN A 14 -0.01 -10.04 -13.41
CA ASN A 14 0.37 -9.50 -14.73
C ASN A 14 -0.49 -8.30 -15.14
N GLN A 15 -1.81 -8.38 -14.95
CA GLN A 15 -2.70 -7.24 -15.21
C GLN A 15 -2.41 -6.06 -14.29
N LEU A 16 -2.05 -6.31 -13.03
CA LEU A 16 -1.65 -5.25 -12.10
C LEU A 16 -0.36 -4.56 -12.58
N ILE A 17 0.63 -5.33 -13.03
CA ILE A 17 1.87 -4.82 -13.60
C ILE A 17 1.58 -3.95 -14.84
N GLU A 18 0.77 -4.43 -15.78
CA GLU A 18 0.35 -3.67 -16.97
C GLU A 18 -0.34 -2.35 -16.59
N ILE A 19 -1.27 -2.41 -15.63
CA ILE A 19 -1.97 -1.22 -15.12
C ILE A 19 -0.99 -0.19 -14.54
N LEU A 20 0.00 -0.65 -13.79
CA LEU A 20 1.00 0.20 -13.15
C LEU A 20 1.99 0.78 -14.17
N LEU A 21 2.39 0.02 -15.18
CA LEU A 21 3.27 0.51 -16.26
C LEU A 21 2.59 1.59 -17.10
N ASP A 22 1.29 1.46 -17.35
CA ASP A 22 0.48 2.44 -18.08
C ASP A 22 0.08 3.65 -17.22
N SER A 23 0.40 3.64 -15.92
CA SER A 23 0.01 4.73 -15.01
C SER A 23 0.92 5.94 -15.20
N HIS A 24 0.33 7.13 -15.08
CA HIS A 24 1.04 8.42 -15.16
C HIS A 24 0.73 9.33 -13.97
N GLU A 25 -0.04 8.83 -13.00
CA GLU A 25 -0.45 9.53 -11.80
C GLU A 25 0.72 9.68 -10.81
N GLU A 26 0.88 10.87 -10.22
CA GLU A 26 1.92 11.15 -9.20
C GLU A 26 1.67 10.41 -7.88
N VAL A 27 0.40 10.08 -7.60
CA VAL A 27 -0.04 9.35 -6.40
C VAL A 27 -0.81 8.11 -6.83
N ILE A 28 -0.32 6.94 -6.44
CA ILE A 28 -0.90 5.63 -6.79
C ILE A 28 -1.33 4.92 -5.51
N LEU A 29 -2.58 4.47 -5.47
CA LEU A 29 -3.16 3.69 -4.37
C LEU A 29 -3.40 2.26 -4.85
N VAL A 30 -2.71 1.29 -4.26
CA VAL A 30 -2.85 -0.14 -4.59
C VAL A 30 -3.45 -0.88 -3.40
N GLY A 31 -4.69 -1.33 -3.56
CA GLY A 31 -5.34 -2.20 -2.59
C GLY A 31 -4.87 -3.63 -2.75
N HIS A 32 -4.42 -4.24 -1.66
CA HIS A 32 -4.00 -5.63 -1.62
C HIS A 32 -5.20 -6.59 -1.72
N ASP A 33 -5.03 -7.65 -2.51
CA ASP A 33 -5.93 -8.79 -2.57
C ASP A 33 -5.10 -10.07 -2.63
N ALA A 34 -5.19 -10.92 -1.62
CA ALA A 34 -4.43 -12.16 -1.54
C ALA A 34 -4.78 -13.14 -2.67
N LEU A 35 -6.02 -13.08 -3.19
CA LEU A 35 -6.48 -13.96 -4.29
C LEU A 35 -5.73 -13.68 -5.59
N LEU A 36 -5.20 -12.45 -5.76
CA LEU A 36 -4.40 -12.08 -6.93
C LEU A 36 -3.12 -12.93 -7.04
N PHE A 37 -2.64 -13.47 -5.92
CA PHE A 37 -1.35 -14.14 -5.80
C PHE A 37 -1.44 -15.66 -5.72
N GLU A 38 -2.63 -16.28 -5.69
CA GLU A 38 -2.79 -17.74 -5.55
C GLU A 38 -2.11 -18.51 -6.70
N GLU A 39 -2.18 -17.98 -7.91
CA GLU A 39 -1.56 -18.56 -9.12
C GLU A 39 -0.32 -17.77 -9.59
N CYS A 40 0.16 -16.81 -8.81
CA CYS A 40 1.30 -15.99 -9.17
C CYS A 40 2.62 -16.77 -8.94
N ASP A 41 3.43 -16.89 -9.99
CA ASP A 41 4.77 -17.46 -9.85
C ASP A 41 5.74 -16.46 -9.20
N PHE A 42 6.86 -16.98 -8.70
CA PHE A 42 7.85 -16.17 -8.01
C PHE A 42 8.47 -15.06 -8.89
N PRO A 43 8.83 -15.32 -10.17
CA PRO A 43 9.33 -14.26 -11.05
C PRO A 43 8.34 -13.11 -11.25
N THR A 44 7.06 -13.42 -11.50
CA THR A 44 6.02 -12.39 -11.69
C THR A 44 5.81 -11.58 -10.40
N PHE A 45 5.88 -12.23 -9.24
CA PHE A 45 5.84 -11.55 -7.95
C PHE A 45 7.05 -10.61 -7.76
N GLU A 46 8.25 -11.06 -8.10
CA GLU A 46 9.47 -10.27 -8.02
C GLU A 46 9.40 -9.04 -8.94
N ASP A 47 8.92 -9.22 -10.18
CA ASP A 47 8.70 -8.12 -11.13
C ASP A 47 7.74 -7.07 -10.58
N LEU A 48 6.63 -7.49 -9.95
CA LEU A 48 5.70 -6.56 -9.27
C LEU A 48 6.42 -5.76 -8.18
N VAL A 49 7.18 -6.43 -7.31
CA VAL A 49 7.88 -5.76 -6.19
C VAL A 49 8.93 -4.78 -6.72
N MET A 50 9.66 -5.16 -7.76
CA MET A 50 10.63 -4.28 -8.42
C MET A 50 9.96 -3.06 -9.04
N LEU A 51 8.82 -3.25 -9.72
CA LEU A 51 8.05 -2.15 -10.31
C LEU A 51 7.53 -1.19 -9.25
N LEU A 52 6.97 -1.70 -8.15
CA LEU A 52 6.50 -0.86 -7.03
C LEU A 52 7.65 -0.01 -6.46
N ARG A 53 8.83 -0.61 -6.26
CA ARG A 53 10.03 0.12 -5.81
C ARG A 53 10.52 1.14 -6.83
N GLN A 54 10.43 0.84 -8.13
CA GLN A 54 10.83 1.77 -9.18
C GLN A 54 9.90 2.98 -9.21
N LEU A 55 8.58 2.76 -9.20
CA LEU A 55 7.57 3.82 -9.15
C LEU A 55 7.69 4.67 -7.87
N GLY A 56 8.05 4.05 -6.74
CA GLY A 56 8.27 4.76 -5.47
C GLY A 56 9.45 5.74 -5.46
N ARG A 57 10.33 5.72 -6.48
CA ARG A 57 11.47 6.65 -6.55
C ARG A 57 11.08 8.05 -6.99
N ASP A 58 10.09 8.15 -7.88
CA ASP A 58 9.64 9.40 -8.50
C ASP A 58 8.19 9.74 -8.16
N ARG A 59 7.42 8.78 -7.63
CA ARG A 59 5.99 8.91 -7.32
C ARG A 59 5.68 8.46 -5.90
N THR A 60 4.53 8.87 -5.40
CA THR A 60 4.02 8.38 -4.11
C THR A 60 3.16 7.15 -4.32
N VAL A 61 3.62 5.98 -3.87
CA VAL A 61 2.88 4.71 -3.98
C VAL A 61 2.45 4.25 -2.59
N PHE A 62 1.15 4.11 -2.37
CA PHE A 62 0.60 3.48 -1.18
C PHE A 62 0.10 2.09 -1.51
N TYR A 63 0.74 1.08 -0.93
CA TYR A 63 0.25 -0.30 -0.95
C TYR A 63 -0.44 -0.59 0.39
N PHE A 64 -1.74 -0.86 0.38
CA PHE A 64 -2.52 -0.95 1.61
C PHE A 64 -3.41 -2.20 1.65
N SER A 65 -3.69 -2.68 2.86
CA SER A 65 -4.57 -3.82 3.09
C SER A 65 -5.34 -3.66 4.40
N CYS A 66 -6.55 -4.22 4.46
CA CYS A 66 -7.29 -4.40 5.70
C CYS A 66 -6.97 -5.74 6.39
N CYS A 67 -6.26 -6.64 5.71
CA CYS A 67 -5.88 -7.97 6.18
C CYS A 67 -4.38 -8.16 6.06
N ARG A 68 -3.79 -8.95 6.96
CA ARG A 68 -2.36 -9.24 6.95
C ARG A 68 -2.14 -10.71 6.61
N ASP A 69 -1.71 -10.96 5.39
CA ASP A 69 -1.26 -12.27 4.91
C ASP A 69 0.24 -12.26 4.62
N ARG A 70 0.76 -13.45 4.27
CA ARG A 70 2.18 -13.67 4.03
C ARG A 70 2.71 -12.83 2.85
N VAL A 71 1.91 -12.61 1.80
CA VAL A 71 2.34 -11.84 0.63
C VAL A 71 2.44 -10.37 1.00
N PHE A 72 1.43 -9.84 1.68
CA PHE A 72 1.46 -8.47 2.18
C PHE A 72 2.67 -8.22 3.10
N GLU A 73 3.02 -9.18 3.97
CA GLU A 73 4.22 -9.08 4.80
C GLU A 73 5.53 -9.05 4.00
N LEU A 74 5.62 -9.81 2.91
CA LEU A 74 6.79 -9.80 2.05
C LEU A 74 6.96 -8.45 1.35
N ILE A 75 5.87 -7.89 0.82
CA ILE A 75 5.87 -6.55 0.21
C ILE A 75 6.25 -5.49 1.26
N THR A 76 5.70 -5.58 2.47
CA THR A 76 5.97 -4.66 3.58
C THR A 76 7.46 -4.58 3.92
N LYS A 77 8.18 -5.72 3.90
CA LYS A 77 9.63 -5.76 4.16
C LYS A 77 10.46 -5.00 3.13
N MET A 78 9.90 -4.74 1.96
CA MET A 78 10.57 -4.07 0.85
C MET A 78 10.17 -2.60 0.71
N ALA A 79 9.22 -2.12 1.52
CA ALA A 79 8.74 -0.75 1.52
C ALA A 79 9.69 0.18 2.30
N ASP A 80 9.78 1.45 1.90
CA ASP A 80 10.60 2.46 2.58
C ASP A 80 10.03 2.85 3.96
N ARG A 81 8.69 2.74 4.10
CA ARG A 81 7.94 3.04 5.31
C ARG A 81 6.70 2.15 5.39
N TYR A 82 6.38 1.69 6.58
CA TYR A 82 5.21 0.86 6.88
C TYR A 82 4.42 1.46 8.03
N VAL A 83 3.13 1.70 7.82
CA VAL A 83 2.22 2.19 8.84
C VAL A 83 1.20 1.10 9.15
N TYR A 84 1.21 0.62 10.38
CA TYR A 84 0.24 -0.32 10.92
C TYR A 84 -0.73 0.40 11.83
N VAL A 85 -2.02 0.18 11.62
CA VAL A 85 -3.10 0.76 12.43
C VAL A 85 -3.93 -0.37 13.02
N GLU A 86 -3.96 -0.46 14.34
CA GLU A 86 -4.76 -1.42 15.09
C GLU A 86 -5.88 -0.72 15.84
N ARG A 87 -7.09 -1.28 15.75
CA ARG A 87 -8.25 -0.74 16.46
C ARG A 87 -8.30 -1.31 17.87
N GLU A 88 -8.44 -0.43 18.84
CA GLU A 88 -8.55 -0.75 20.26
C GLU A 88 -9.89 -0.32 20.85
N ALA A 89 -10.21 -0.82 22.05
CA ALA A 89 -11.46 -0.50 22.74
C ALA A 89 -11.69 1.02 22.89
N ASN A 90 -10.62 1.79 23.11
CA ASN A 90 -10.69 3.23 23.37
C ASN A 90 -10.04 4.11 22.29
N GLY A 91 -9.56 3.53 21.19
CA GLY A 91 -8.79 4.28 20.21
C GLY A 91 -8.20 3.44 19.10
N TYR A 92 -7.09 3.94 18.55
CA TYR A 92 -6.28 3.30 17.54
C TYR A 92 -4.83 3.36 17.97
N TYR A 93 -4.14 2.23 17.89
CA TYR A 93 -2.70 2.18 18.02
C TYR A 93 -2.09 2.27 16.62
N ILE A 94 -1.16 3.20 16.43
CA ILE A 94 -0.48 3.38 15.14
C ILE A 94 1.01 3.14 15.35
N SER A 95 1.56 2.18 14.60
CA SER A 95 2.99 1.93 14.50
C SER A 95 3.48 2.39 13.13
N ASP A 96 4.35 3.38 13.14
CA ASP A 96 4.99 3.94 11.96
C ASP A 96 6.45 3.50 11.95
N VAL A 97 6.76 2.57 11.05
CA VAL A 97 8.05 1.93 10.89
C VAL A 97 8.73 2.50 9.67
N SER A 98 9.91 3.08 9.84
CA SER A 98 10.72 3.63 8.76
C SER A 98 12.20 3.35 9.01
N TYR A 99 13.07 3.77 8.08
CA TYR A 99 14.51 3.69 8.28
C TYR A 99 14.99 4.44 9.55
N ASP A 100 14.30 5.52 9.93
CA ASP A 100 14.63 6.34 11.12
C ASP A 100 14.22 5.66 12.45
N GLY A 101 13.62 4.47 12.37
CA GLY A 101 13.16 3.68 13.51
C GLY A 101 11.64 3.54 13.58
N VAL A 102 11.17 3.13 14.75
CA VAL A 102 9.76 2.85 15.01
C VAL A 102 9.17 3.96 15.88
N ARG A 103 8.12 4.62 15.37
CA ARG A 103 7.31 5.58 16.12
C ARG A 103 5.96 4.95 16.44
N GLN A 104 5.57 5.03 17.70
CA GLN A 104 4.30 4.48 18.16
C GLN A 104 3.47 5.59 18.78
N LEU A 105 2.19 5.61 18.46
CA LEU A 105 1.25 6.59 18.96
C LEU A 105 -0.10 5.94 19.21
N PHE A 106 -0.80 6.42 20.25
CA PHE A 106 -2.17 6.04 20.54
C PHE A 106 -3.08 7.22 20.25
N CYS A 107 -4.07 7.02 19.39
CA CYS A 107 -5.08 8.01 19.07
C CYS A 107 -6.43 7.62 19.72
N PRO A 108 -6.98 8.42 20.65
CA PRO A 108 -8.30 8.14 21.23
C PRO A 108 -9.42 8.25 20.19
N LYS A 109 -10.51 7.48 20.35
CA LYS A 109 -11.68 7.47 19.43
C LYS A 109 -12.33 8.83 19.17
N ASN A 110 -12.15 9.76 20.10
CA ASN A 110 -12.74 11.09 20.05
C ASN A 110 -11.89 12.07 19.20
N ALA A 111 -10.73 11.63 18.69
CA ALA A 111 -9.94 12.39 17.75
C ALA A 111 -10.59 12.36 16.36
N GLN A 112 -10.56 13.48 15.64
CA GLN A 112 -11.01 13.53 14.26
C GLN A 112 -9.96 12.85 13.36
N PHE A 113 -10.37 11.81 12.64
CA PHE A 113 -9.53 11.08 11.68
C PHE A 113 -9.98 11.41 10.25
N THR A 114 -9.78 12.64 9.80
CA THR A 114 -9.98 13.00 8.38
C THR A 114 -8.63 13.07 7.68
N LEU A 115 -8.47 12.28 6.61
CA LEU A 115 -7.39 12.48 5.65
C LEU A 115 -7.85 13.55 4.66
N GLU A 116 -7.39 14.77 4.87
CA GLU A 116 -7.67 15.91 3.99
C GLU A 116 -6.47 16.11 3.07
N ALA A 117 -6.62 15.74 1.79
CA ALA A 117 -5.63 15.98 0.76
C ALA A 117 -6.05 17.20 -0.08
N PHE A 118 -5.18 18.22 -0.14
CA PHE A 118 -5.41 19.45 -0.91
C PHE A 118 -4.88 19.34 -2.36
#